data_AF-A0A3C1CKV2-F1
#
_entry.id   AF-A0A3C1CKV2-F1
#
_cell.length_a   1.000
_cell.length_b   1.000
_cell.length_c   1.000
_cell.angle_alpha   90.00
_cell.angle_beta   90.00
_cell.angle_gamma   90.00
#
_symmetry.space_group_name_H-M   'P 1'
#
loop_
_entity.id
_entity.type
_entity.pdbx_description
1 polymer ?
#
loop_
_entity_poly.entity_id
_entity_poly.type
_entity_poly.pdbx_seq_one_letter_code
_entity_poly.pdbx_strand_id
1 'polypeptide(L)'
;SGYHIREAGSTAVQEIAFTLANGIAYVEAAKAAGLEVDSFAPRLSFFWNAHNNLFEEVAKFRAARRMWATIMTGRFGARDERSKLLRFHTQTGGSTLTAQQP
;
A
#
# COMPACT_ATOMS: atom_id res chain seq x y z
N SER A 1 -5.84 1.74 3.60
CA SER A 1 -4.50 2.12 4.09
C SER A 1 -3.92 1.00 4.92
N GLY A 2 -2.59 0.94 5.08
CA GLY A 2 -1.90 -0.03 5.92
C GLY A 2 -1.57 0.49 7.31
N TYR A 3 -1.46 1.81 7.48
CA TYR A 3 -1.12 2.45 8.77
C TYR A 3 -1.93 1.88 9.95
N HIS A 4 -3.26 1.94 9.86
CA HIS A 4 -4.16 1.49 10.92
C HIS A 4 -4.15 -0.04 11.11
N ILE A 5 -3.81 -0.82 10.08
CA ILE A 5 -3.66 -2.28 10.18
C ILE A 5 -2.44 -2.59 11.06
N ARG A 6 -1.34 -1.86 10.83
CA ARG A 6 -0.12 -2.02 11.62
C ARG A 6 -0.27 -1.52 13.05
N GLU A 7 -0.92 -0.38 13.25
CA GLU A 7 -1.22 0.15 14.60
C GLU A 7 -2.11 -0.79 15.42
N ALA A 8 -2.96 -1.60 14.76
CA ALA A 8 -3.78 -2.63 15.41
C ALA A 8 -3.00 -3.93 15.74
N GLY A 9 -1.68 -3.96 15.52
CA GLY A 9 -0.82 -5.08 15.90
C GLY A 9 -0.47 -6.06 14.78
N SER A 10 -0.70 -5.72 13.51
CA SER A 10 -0.29 -6.60 12.41
C SER A 10 1.24 -6.69 12.26
N THR A 11 1.74 -7.72 11.58
CA THR A 11 3.12 -7.76 11.10
C THR A 11 3.31 -6.89 9.84
N ALA A 12 4.55 -6.62 9.46
CA ALA A 12 4.88 -5.92 8.20
C ALA A 12 4.33 -6.64 6.96
N VAL A 13 4.41 -7.98 6.98
CA VAL A 13 3.91 -8.84 5.90
C VAL A 13 2.38 -8.74 5.81
N GLN A 14 1.69 -8.81 6.94
CA GLN A 14 0.22 -8.65 6.99
C GLN A 14 -0.21 -7.26 6.52
N GLU A 15 0.49 -6.20 6.93
CA GLU A 15 0.20 -4.83 6.50
C GLU A 15 0.24 -4.70 4.97
N ILE A 16 1.31 -5.20 4.31
CA ILE A 16 1.39 -5.21 2.84
C ILE A 16 0.26 -6.05 2.26
N ALA A 17 0.13 -7.31 2.71
CA ALA A 17 -0.76 -8.27 2.08
C ALA A 17 -2.22 -7.77 2.09
N PHE A 18 -2.69 -7.32 3.26
CA PHE A 18 -4.06 -6.86 3.41
C PHE A 18 -4.31 -5.53 2.68
N THR A 19 -3.33 -4.61 2.70
CA THR A 19 -3.49 -3.33 2.01
C THR A 19 -3.49 -3.48 0.49
N LEU A 20 -2.62 -4.33 -0.07
CA LEU A 20 -2.61 -4.61 -1.50
C LEU A 20 -3.86 -5.41 -1.91
N ALA A 21 -4.35 -6.32 -1.08
CA ALA A 21 -5.61 -7.02 -1.32
C ALA A 21 -6.79 -6.03 -1.38
N ASN A 22 -6.86 -5.07 -0.46
CA ASN A 22 -7.85 -4.00 -0.52
C ASN A 22 -7.69 -3.14 -1.78
N GLY A 23 -6.46 -2.81 -2.17
CA GLY A 23 -6.18 -2.10 -3.42
C GLY A 23 -6.68 -2.83 -4.66
N ILE A 24 -6.46 -4.15 -4.73
CA ILE A 24 -7.00 -5.03 -5.78
C ILE A 24 -8.52 -4.96 -5.81
N ALA A 25 -9.18 -5.10 -4.66
CA ALA A 25 -10.63 -5.06 -4.57
C ALA A 25 -11.20 -3.71 -5.03
N TYR A 26 -10.54 -2.59 -4.72
CA TYR A 26 -10.95 -1.27 -5.21
C TYR A 26 -10.78 -1.11 -6.72
N VAL A 27 -9.69 -1.63 -7.30
CA VAL A 27 -9.49 -1.61 -8.75
C VAL A 27 -10.56 -2.46 -9.44
N GLU A 28 -10.90 -3.63 -8.89
CA GLU A 28 -11.97 -4.49 -9.40
C GLU A 28 -13.34 -3.81 -9.33
N ALA A 29 -13.65 -3.16 -8.21
CA ALA A 29 -14.89 -2.41 -8.06
C ALA A 29 -14.99 -1.24 -9.07
N ALA A 30 -13.91 -0.49 -9.29
CA ALA A 30 -13.88 0.59 -10.27
C ALA A 30 -14.07 0.08 -11.71
N LYS A 31 -13.44 -1.05 -12.06
CA LYS A 31 -13.67 -1.71 -13.35
C LYS A 31 -15.11 -2.20 -13.50
N ALA A 32 -15.69 -2.78 -12.44
CA ALA A 32 -17.09 -3.21 -12.44
C ALA A 32 -18.06 -2.03 -12.61
N ALA A 33 -17.67 -0.83 -12.16
CA ALA A 33 -18.39 0.42 -12.40
C ALA A 33 -18.14 1.02 -13.81
N GLY A 34 -17.41 0.32 -14.69
CA GLY A 34 -17.15 0.74 -16.06
C GLY A 34 -15.97 1.69 -16.25
N LEU A 35 -15.12 1.88 -15.23
CA LEU A 35 -13.94 2.73 -15.34
C LEU A 35 -12.75 1.96 -15.94
N GLU A 36 -12.12 2.55 -16.96
CA GLU A 36 -10.86 2.05 -17.49
C GLU A 36 -9.73 2.23 -16.47
N VAL A 37 -8.88 1.21 -16.29
CA VAL A 37 -7.84 1.19 -15.25
C VAL A 37 -6.96 2.44 -15.30
N ASP A 38 -6.49 2.81 -16.48
CA ASP A 38 -5.58 3.94 -16.66
C ASP A 38 -6.25 5.30 -16.48
N SER A 39 -7.59 5.37 -16.44
CA SER A 39 -8.32 6.62 -16.18
C SER A 39 -8.29 7.03 -14.71
N PHE A 40 -8.17 6.06 -13.77
CA PHE A 40 -8.23 6.32 -12.33
C PHE A 40 -6.99 5.87 -11.56
N ALA A 41 -6.28 4.82 -12.00
CA ALA A 41 -5.11 4.30 -11.30
C ALA A 41 -4.02 5.36 -11.03
N PRO A 42 -3.74 6.33 -11.94
CA PRO A 42 -2.81 7.43 -11.68
C PRO A 42 -3.26 8.41 -10.57
N ARG A 43 -4.42 8.19 -9.94
CA ARG A 43 -4.92 8.93 -8.77
C ARG A 43 -4.87 8.12 -7.47
N LEU A 44 -4.60 6.81 -7.54
CA LEU A 44 -4.46 5.98 -6.35
C LEU A 44 -3.22 6.35 -5.55
N SER A 45 -3.36 6.35 -4.23
CA SER A 45 -2.28 6.51 -3.28
C SER A 45 -2.45 5.54 -2.11
N PHE A 46 -1.35 5.23 -1.45
CA PHE A 46 -1.29 4.33 -0.32
C PHE A 46 -0.84 5.09 0.93
N PHE A 47 -1.05 4.48 2.08
CA PHE A 47 -0.64 5.07 3.35
C PHE A 47 -0.13 3.97 4.28
N TRP A 48 1.13 4.06 4.67
CA TRP A 48 1.84 3.04 5.46
C TRP A 48 2.28 3.54 6.82
N ASN A 49 2.48 2.58 7.73
CA ASN A 49 3.20 2.80 8.98
C ASN A 49 4.73 2.75 8.75
N ALA A 50 5.50 3.61 9.41
CA ALA A 50 6.94 3.47 9.55
C ALA A 50 7.24 3.05 11.00
N HIS A 51 7.39 1.74 11.20
CA HIS A 51 7.59 1.12 12.51
C HIS A 51 9.08 1.11 12.93
N ASN A 52 9.37 0.66 14.15
CA ASN A 52 10.73 0.69 14.73
C ASN A 52 11.78 -0.20 14.02
N ASN A 53 11.36 -1.23 13.28
CA ASN A 53 12.32 -2.12 12.60
C ASN A 53 12.80 -1.50 11.28
N LEU A 54 13.82 -0.63 11.35
CA LEU A 54 14.27 0.19 10.24
C LEU A 54 14.44 -0.57 8.92
N PHE A 55 15.20 -1.68 8.93
CA PHE A 55 15.49 -2.41 7.69
C PHE A 55 14.27 -3.16 7.15
N GLU A 56 13.44 -3.72 8.03
CA GLU A 56 12.19 -4.36 7.64
C GLU A 56 11.25 -3.35 6.98
N GLU A 57 11.11 -2.15 7.54
CA GLU A 57 10.22 -1.11 7.00
C GLU A 57 10.74 -0.55 5.66
N VAL A 58 12.06 -0.38 5.50
CA VAL A 58 12.67 -0.05 4.19
C VAL A 58 12.40 -1.16 3.17
N ALA A 59 12.58 -2.43 3.55
CA ALA A 59 12.30 -3.57 2.69
C ALA A 59 10.80 -3.64 2.32
N LYS A 60 9.91 -3.39 3.29
CA LYS A 60 8.46 -3.35 3.12
C LYS A 60 8.06 -2.36 2.04
N PHE A 61 8.53 -1.12 2.11
CA PHE A 61 8.18 -0.10 1.11
C PHE A 61 8.69 -0.45 -0.29
N ARG A 62 9.90 -1.02 -0.39
CA ARG A 62 10.46 -1.45 -1.69
C ARG A 62 9.69 -2.63 -2.28
N ALA A 63 9.35 -3.61 -1.45
CA ALA A 63 8.59 -4.79 -1.84
C ALA A 63 7.18 -4.40 -2.31
N ALA A 64 6.48 -3.56 -1.54
CA ALA A 64 5.13 -3.09 -1.88
C ALA A 64 5.09 -2.43 -3.27
N ARG A 65 6.05 -1.54 -3.60
CA ARG A 65 6.13 -0.90 -4.93
C ARG A 65 6.28 -1.91 -6.06
N ARG A 66 7.18 -2.87 -5.90
CA ARG A 66 7.42 -3.92 -6.92
C ARG A 66 6.19 -4.80 -7.09
N MET A 67 5.59 -5.26 -5.99
CA MET A 67 4.40 -6.11 -6.01
C MET A 67 3.23 -5.40 -6.69
N TRP A 68 2.97 -4.13 -6.36
CA TRP A 68 1.89 -3.36 -6.97
C TRP A 68 2.10 -3.17 -8.48
N ALA A 69 3.30 -2.83 -8.93
CA ALA A 69 3.60 -2.71 -10.35
C ALA A 69 3.35 -4.04 -11.10
N THR A 70 3.75 -5.17 -10.52
CA THR A 70 3.47 -6.51 -11.06
C THR A 70 1.97 -6.80 -11.10
N ILE A 71 1.22 -6.47 -10.05
CA ILE A 71 -0.24 -6.67 -9.98
C ILE A 71 -0.94 -5.84 -11.06
N MET A 72 -0.64 -4.53 -11.15
CA MET A 72 -1.27 -3.63 -12.12
C MET A 72 -0.96 -4.03 -13.56
N THR A 73 0.26 -4.51 -13.83
CA THR A 73 0.65 -4.99 -15.15
C THR A 73 0.00 -6.33 -15.48
N GLY A 74 0.16 -7.34 -14.62
CA GLY A 74 -0.23 -8.72 -14.91
C GLY A 74 -1.72 -9.00 -14.73
N ARG A 75 -2.35 -8.49 -13.68
CA ARG A 75 -3.77 -8.74 -13.36
C ARG A 75 -4.70 -7.75 -14.06
N PHE A 76 -4.29 -6.50 -14.15
CA PHE A 76 -5.16 -5.41 -14.63
C PHE A 76 -4.79 -4.85 -16.00
N GLY A 77 -3.64 -5.25 -16.58
CA GLY A 77 -3.24 -4.85 -17.92
C GLY A 77 -2.97 -3.35 -18.06
N ALA A 78 -2.60 -2.66 -16.98
CA ALA A 78 -2.33 -1.23 -16.99
C ALA A 78 -1.22 -0.88 -17.99
N ARG A 79 -1.49 0.08 -18.89
CA ARG A 79 -0.57 0.45 -19.98
C ARG A 79 0.21 1.71 -19.64
N ASP A 80 -0.42 2.68 -18.98
CA ASP A 80 0.27 3.88 -18.51
C ASP A 80 1.23 3.53 -17.36
N GLU A 81 2.49 3.94 -17.47
CA GLU A 81 3.50 3.77 -16.41
C GLU A 81 3.05 4.40 -15.09
N ARG A 82 2.28 5.50 -15.14
CA ARG A 82 1.77 6.18 -13.94
C ARG A 82 0.76 5.33 -13.17
N SER A 83 0.03 4.45 -13.85
CA SER A 83 -0.93 3.52 -13.23
C SER A 83 -0.24 2.40 -12.44
N LYS A 84 1.04 2.14 -12.73
CA LYS A 84 1.85 1.10 -12.06
C LYS A 84 2.54 1.64 -10.81
N LEU A 85 2.56 2.96 -10.62
CA LEU A 85 3.22 3.61 -9.49
C LEU A 85 2.44 3.40 -8.19
N LEU A 86 3.11 2.88 -7.17
CA LEU A 86 2.64 2.93 -5.79
C LEU A 86 3.22 4.18 -5.13
N ARG A 87 2.46 5.28 -5.18
CA ARG A 87 2.75 6.50 -4.43
C ARG A 87 2.14 6.37 -3.04
N PHE A 88 2.88 6.77 -2.02
CA PHE A 88 2.39 6.64 -0.65
C PHE A 88 2.77 7.80 0.24
N HIS A 89 1.91 8.06 1.22
CA HIS A 89 2.23 8.79 2.42
C HIS A 89 2.70 7.81 3.51
N THR A 90 3.47 8.29 4.49
CA THR A 90 3.91 7.48 5.63
C THR A 90 3.80 8.28 6.92
N GLN A 91 3.46 7.61 8.00
CA GLN A 91 3.44 8.14 9.35
C GLN A 91 4.17 7.17 10.28
N THR A 92 4.93 7.69 11.24
CA THR A 92 5.63 6.87 12.25
C THR A 92 4.63 6.13 13.12
N GLY A 93 5.01 4.95 13.61
CA GLY A 93 4.15 4.14 14.48
C GLY A 93 3.79 4.89 15.76
N GLY A 94 2.50 5.16 15.98
CA GLY A 94 2.05 5.79 17.22
C GLY A 94 2.09 4.78 18.37
N SER A 95 1.74 3.54 18.06
CA SER A 95 1.80 2.36 18.93
C SER A 95 3.20 2.04 19.48
N THR A 96 4.26 2.61 18.90
CA THR A 96 5.64 2.40 19.37
C THR A 96 6.12 3.43 20.37
N LEU A 97 5.36 4.50 20.59
CA LEU A 97 5.68 5.57 21.52
C LEU A 97 5.29 5.18 22.95
N THR A 98 6.17 5.46 23.90
CA THR A 98 5.91 5.27 25.32
C THR A 98 5.48 6.58 25.97
N ALA A 99 4.54 6.52 26.91
CA ALA A 99 4.18 7.70 27.71
C ALA A 99 5.29 8.08 28.71
N GLN A 100 6.04 7.08 29.17
CA GLN A 100 7.20 7.25 30.04
C GLN A 100 8.43 7.63 29.22
N GLN A 101 9.25 8.54 29.76
CA GLN A 101 10.45 9.08 29.09
C GLN A 101 10.17 9.54 27.63
N PRO A 102 9.21 10.48 27.44
CA PRO A 102 8.74 10.90 26.13
C PRO A 102 9.76 11.75 25.36
#